data_AF-A0A815XEZ3-F1
#
_entry.id   AF-A0A815XEZ3-F1
#
_cell.length_a   1.000
_cell.length_b   1.000
_cell.length_c   1.000
_cell.angle_alpha   90.00
_cell.angle_beta   90.00
_cell.angle_gamma   90.00
#
_symmetry.space_group_name_H-M   'P 1'
#
loop_
_entity.id
_entity.type
_entity.pdbx_description
1 polymer ?
#
loop_
_entity_poly.entity_id
_entity_poly.type
_entity_poly.pdbx_seq_one_letter_code
_entity_poly.pdbx_strand_id
1 'polypeptide(L)'
;MDSIYENDASVSQEDEKQNHDNEMDDDQIISMKVKELNALLKTMKPAEAQVVKRRRRILKNKGYAASSRNRQTSMVENLSVERNQLVKQVCSINHLQRETDTLDLELRAWKQRCTDLKLYTDTESTTDMKV
;
A
#
# COMPACT_ATOMS: atom_id res chain seq x y z
N MET A 1 11.75 20.02 46.34
CA MET A 1 11.02 19.48 45.16
C MET A 1 11.79 18.24 44.78
N ASP A 2 11.30 17.12 45.29
CA ASP A 2 12.14 16.00 45.67
C ASP A 2 12.68 15.21 44.49
N SER A 3 13.93 14.80 44.68
CA SER A 3 14.73 13.88 43.88
C SER A 3 14.02 12.54 43.67
N ILE A 4 13.97 12.07 42.42
CA ILE A 4 13.61 10.67 42.10
C ILE A 4 14.52 10.10 40.98
N TYR A 5 15.75 10.58 40.87
CA TYR A 5 16.77 9.93 40.03
C TYR A 5 17.98 9.57 40.87
N GLU A 6 17.78 8.58 41.74
CA GLU A 6 18.83 7.75 42.32
C GLU A 6 18.25 6.35 42.53
N ASN A 7 18.54 5.44 41.61
CA ASN A 7 19.03 4.13 42.02
C ASN A 7 19.92 3.55 40.92
N ASP A 8 21.20 3.53 41.27
CA ASP A 8 22.32 2.91 40.58
C ASP A 8 22.20 1.38 40.69
N ALA A 9 22.33 0.69 39.56
CA ALA A 9 22.71 -0.72 39.52
C ALA A 9 23.04 -1.06 38.06
N SER A 10 24.30 -0.88 37.72
CA SER A 10 25.00 -1.71 36.75
C SER A 10 24.56 -3.18 36.87
N VAL A 11 23.72 -3.64 35.95
CA VAL A 11 23.44 -5.07 35.75
C VAL A 11 23.94 -5.43 34.36
N SER A 12 25.08 -6.12 34.43
CA SER A 12 25.89 -6.76 33.43
C SER A 12 25.16 -7.24 32.18
N GLN A 13 25.87 -7.13 31.05
CA GLN A 13 25.69 -7.93 29.85
C GLN A 13 25.94 -9.43 30.17
N GLU A 14 25.07 -10.07 30.92
CA GLU A 14 25.05 -11.52 31.13
C GLU A 14 23.62 -11.99 31.34
N ASP A 15 22.85 -12.13 30.26
CA ASP A 15 21.61 -12.92 30.26
C ASP A 15 21.51 -13.77 28.97
N GLU A 16 22.66 -14.11 28.39
CA GLU A 16 22.80 -15.26 27.50
C GLU A 16 23.29 -16.47 28.30
N LYS A 17 22.34 -17.18 28.90
CA LYS A 17 22.15 -18.64 28.78
C LYS A 17 21.50 -19.23 30.04
N GLN A 18 20.39 -19.90 29.76
CA GLN A 18 19.82 -21.03 30.48
C GLN A 18 19.31 -20.77 31.90
N ASN A 19 17.99 -20.56 31.98
CA ASN A 19 17.21 -21.30 32.97
C ASN A 19 16.15 -22.12 32.25
N HIS A 20 16.47 -23.41 32.14
CA HIS A 20 15.61 -24.58 32.13
C HIS A 20 14.11 -24.34 31.83
N ASP A 21 13.66 -25.00 30.75
CA ASP A 21 12.33 -25.58 30.63
C ASP A 21 11.66 -25.77 31.98
N ASN A 22 10.55 -25.07 32.20
CA ASN A 22 9.45 -25.62 32.97
C ASN A 22 8.14 -25.24 32.26
N GLU A 23 7.75 -26.20 31.41
CA GLU A 23 6.39 -26.71 31.17
C GLU A 23 5.44 -26.02 30.19
N MET A 24 5.71 -24.81 29.69
CA MET A 24 4.82 -24.21 28.67
C MET A 24 5.52 -23.93 27.35
N ASP A 25 4.98 -24.55 26.31
CA ASP A 25 5.38 -24.35 24.92
C ASP A 25 4.99 -22.93 24.43
N ASP A 26 5.80 -22.38 23.52
CA ASP A 26 5.59 -21.02 22.98
C ASP A 26 4.23 -20.90 22.30
N ASP A 27 3.83 -21.92 21.54
CA ASP A 27 2.56 -21.91 20.81
C ASP A 27 1.38 -21.98 21.79
N GLN A 28 1.52 -22.73 22.89
CA GLN A 28 0.53 -22.74 23.96
C GLN A 28 0.41 -21.37 24.65
N ILE A 29 1.53 -20.70 24.97
CA ILE A 29 1.53 -19.38 25.63
C ILE A 29 0.86 -18.31 24.76
N ILE A 30 1.09 -18.35 23.44
CA ILE A 30 0.50 -17.39 22.50
C ILE A 30 -1.00 -17.66 22.35
N SER A 31 -1.38 -18.93 22.15
CA SER A 31 -2.75 -19.38 21.83
C SER A 31 -3.72 -19.34 23.01
N MET A 32 -3.25 -19.53 24.25
CA MET A 32 -4.10 -19.49 25.44
C MET A 32 -4.89 -18.19 25.56
N LYS A 33 -6.16 -18.27 25.96
CA LYS A 33 -6.95 -17.06 26.22
C LYS A 33 -6.41 -16.34 27.46
N VAL A 34 -6.60 -15.02 27.50
CA VAL A 34 -6.13 -14.19 28.64
C VAL A 34 -6.70 -14.70 29.97
N LYS A 35 -7.96 -15.14 29.99
CA LYS A 35 -8.61 -15.69 31.19
C LYS A 35 -7.92 -16.98 31.68
N GLU A 36 -7.67 -17.91 30.78
CA GLU A 36 -7.00 -19.19 31.07
C GLU A 36 -5.55 -18.96 31.53
N LEU A 37 -4.82 -18.07 30.86
CA LEU A 37 -3.45 -17.74 31.25
C LEU A 37 -3.41 -17.08 32.63
N ASN A 38 -4.32 -16.15 32.91
CA ASN A 38 -4.36 -15.49 34.21
C ASN A 38 -4.77 -16.43 35.35
N ALA A 39 -5.54 -17.48 35.08
CA ALA A 39 -5.86 -18.51 36.07
C ALA A 39 -4.60 -19.32 36.44
N LEU A 40 -3.84 -19.76 35.43
CA LEU A 40 -2.57 -20.48 35.65
C LEU A 40 -1.52 -19.61 36.35
N LEU A 41 -1.38 -18.34 35.94
CA LEU A 41 -0.39 -17.44 36.55
C LEU A 41 -0.64 -17.15 38.05
N LYS A 42 -1.86 -17.38 38.56
CA LYS A 42 -2.18 -17.23 39.99
C LYS A 42 -1.68 -18.38 40.85
N THR A 43 -1.52 -19.56 40.28
CA THR A 43 -1.03 -20.75 41.00
C THR A 43 0.50 -20.87 40.95
N MET A 44 1.16 -20.03 40.15
CA MET A 44 2.62 -19.99 40.00
C MET A 44 3.28 -19.00 40.98
N LYS A 45 4.60 -19.13 41.16
CA LYS A 45 5.35 -18.15 41.94
C LYS A 45 5.40 -16.80 41.21
N PRO A 46 5.45 -15.66 41.94
CA PRO A 46 5.43 -14.34 41.32
C PRO A 46 6.54 -14.11 40.28
N ALA A 47 7.75 -14.60 40.53
CA ALA A 47 8.88 -14.45 39.61
C ALA A 47 8.66 -15.25 38.31
N GLU A 48 8.23 -16.51 38.42
CA GLU A 48 7.92 -17.38 37.27
C GLU A 48 6.78 -16.79 36.42
N ALA A 49 5.74 -16.25 37.07
CA ALA A 49 4.63 -15.60 36.38
C ALA A 49 5.07 -14.35 35.58
N GLN A 50 6.05 -13.59 36.08
CA GLN A 50 6.60 -12.44 35.34
C GLN A 50 7.39 -12.89 34.10
N VAL A 51 8.12 -14.00 34.18
CA VAL A 51 8.83 -14.58 33.03
C VAL A 51 7.84 -14.97 31.93
N VAL A 52 6.75 -15.69 32.27
CA VAL A 52 5.73 -16.09 31.29
C VAL A 52 5.05 -14.88 30.64
N LYS A 53 4.73 -13.83 31.42
CA LYS A 53 4.19 -12.58 30.88
C LYS A 53 5.14 -11.91 29.89
N ARG A 54 6.44 -11.82 30.24
CA ARG A 54 7.47 -11.26 29.38
C ARG A 54 7.62 -12.07 28.10
N ARG A 55 7.71 -13.41 28.20
CA ARG A 55 7.79 -14.34 27.08
C ARG A 55 6.60 -14.15 26.13
N ARG A 56 5.37 -14.15 26.66
CA ARG A 56 4.16 -13.90 25.87
C ARG A 56 4.18 -12.55 25.14
N ARG A 57 4.64 -11.48 25.81
CA ARG A 57 4.76 -10.14 25.20
C ARG A 57 5.73 -10.16 24.02
N ILE A 58 6.91 -10.76 24.20
CA ILE A 58 7.93 -10.85 23.16
C ILE A 58 7.40 -11.63 21.96
N LEU A 59 6.77 -12.78 22.19
CA LEU A 59 6.21 -13.62 21.13
C LEU A 59 5.09 -12.91 20.35
N LYS A 60 4.16 -12.25 21.04
CA LYS A 60 3.11 -11.47 20.38
C LYS A 60 3.68 -10.31 19.57
N ASN A 61 4.64 -9.58 20.14
CA ASN A 61 5.31 -8.47 19.43
C ASN A 61 6.06 -8.95 18.19
N LYS A 62 6.67 -10.14 18.23
CA LYS A 62 7.26 -10.78 17.04
C LYS A 62 6.21 -11.00 15.95
N GLY A 63 5.04 -11.54 16.32
CA GLY A 63 3.90 -11.69 15.41
C GLY A 63 3.40 -10.35 14.86
N TYR A 64 3.25 -9.34 15.71
CA TYR A 64 2.81 -8.01 15.30
C TYR A 64 3.81 -7.32 14.34
N ALA A 65 5.11 -7.51 14.54
CA ALA A 65 6.12 -7.01 13.61
C ALA A 65 5.99 -7.66 12.22
N ALA A 66 5.77 -8.97 12.16
CA ALA A 66 5.52 -9.68 10.90
C ALA A 66 4.23 -9.19 10.22
N SER A 67 3.11 -9.14 10.96
CA SER A 67 1.84 -8.66 10.42
C SER A 67 1.89 -7.21 9.95
N SER A 68 2.66 -6.35 10.65
CA SER A 68 2.87 -4.96 10.26
C SER A 68 3.60 -4.87 8.91
N ARG A 69 4.70 -5.63 8.74
CA ARG A 69 5.43 -5.70 7.47
C ARG A 69 4.57 -6.23 6.33
N ASN A 70 3.78 -7.29 6.57
CA ASN A 70 2.85 -7.81 5.56
C ASN A 70 1.80 -6.77 5.15
N ARG A 71 1.23 -6.05 6.12
CA ARG A 71 0.26 -4.99 5.83
C ARG A 71 0.88 -3.85 5.02
N GLN A 72 2.10 -3.45 5.36
CA GLN A 72 2.82 -2.42 4.61
C GLN A 72 3.13 -2.89 3.19
N THR A 73 3.60 -4.12 3.02
CA THR A 73 3.92 -4.70 1.71
C THR A 73 2.66 -4.76 0.84
N SER A 74 1.56 -5.29 1.38
CA SER A 74 0.27 -5.35 0.67
C SER A 74 -0.26 -3.96 0.31
N MET A 75 -0.10 -2.95 1.19
CA MET A 75 -0.49 -1.58 0.90
C MET A 75 0.31 -0.99 -0.28
N VAL A 76 1.63 -1.20 -0.30
CA VAL A 76 2.50 -0.74 -1.38
C VAL A 76 2.15 -1.44 -2.70
N GLU A 77 1.89 -2.75 -2.67
CA GLU A 77 1.46 -3.51 -3.85
C GLU A 77 0.15 -2.98 -4.41
N ASN A 78 -0.86 -2.76 -3.56
CA ASN A 78 -2.16 -2.22 -3.97
C ASN A 78 -2.02 -0.84 -4.63
N LEU A 79 -1.24 0.06 -4.02
CA LEU A 79 -0.97 1.39 -4.58
C LEU A 79 -0.21 1.29 -5.92
N SER A 80 0.71 0.33 -6.06
CA SER A 80 1.42 0.10 -7.32
C SER A 80 0.47 -0.37 -8.42
N VAL A 81 -0.47 -1.26 -8.11
CA VAL A 81 -1.51 -1.73 -9.03
C VAL A 81 -2.39 -0.56 -9.47
N GLU A 82 -2.89 0.23 -8.52
CA GLU A 82 -3.73 1.40 -8.82
C GLU A 82 -3.00 2.41 -9.70
N ARG A 83 -1.76 2.75 -9.36
CA ARG A 83 -0.91 3.62 -10.17
C ARG A 83 -0.76 3.09 -11.59
N ASN A 84 -0.50 1.79 -11.76
CA ASN A 84 -0.36 1.18 -13.09
C ASN A 84 -1.68 1.24 -13.88
N GLN A 85 -2.83 1.06 -13.24
CA GLN A 85 -4.14 1.21 -13.88
C GLN A 85 -4.38 2.64 -14.35
N LEU A 86 -4.09 3.63 -13.51
CA LEU A 86 -4.21 5.04 -13.87
C LEU A 86 -3.29 5.42 -15.04
N VAL A 87 -2.03 4.97 -15.03
CA VAL A 87 -1.09 5.20 -16.14
C VAL A 87 -1.62 4.60 -17.44
N LYS A 88 -2.20 3.40 -17.41
CA LYS A 88 -2.83 2.79 -18.60
C LYS A 88 -4.01 3.62 -19.10
N GLN A 89 -4.86 4.12 -18.20
CA GLN A 89 -5.99 4.98 -18.58
C GLN A 89 -5.52 6.27 -19.24
N VAL A 90 -4.53 6.96 -18.66
CA VAL A 90 -3.94 8.18 -19.24
C VAL A 90 -3.34 7.90 -20.62
N CYS A 91 -2.63 6.77 -20.77
CA CYS A 91 -2.07 6.37 -22.06
C CYS A 91 -3.16 6.16 -23.12
N SER A 92 -4.26 5.50 -22.76
CA SER A 92 -5.42 5.30 -23.62
C SER A 92 -6.06 6.64 -24.04
N ILE A 93 -6.27 7.56 -23.09
CA ILE A 93 -6.80 8.89 -23.37
C ILE A 93 -5.91 9.64 -24.35
N ASN A 94 -4.59 9.65 -24.12
CA ASN A 94 -3.64 10.30 -25.01
C ASN A 94 -3.64 9.69 -26.42
N HIS A 95 -3.85 8.38 -26.53
CA HIS A 95 -3.97 7.71 -27.83
C HIS A 95 -5.23 8.18 -28.57
N LEU A 96 -6.39 8.19 -27.90
CA LEU A 96 -7.66 8.66 -28.48
C LEU A 96 -7.62 10.14 -28.86
N GLN A 97 -6.93 10.97 -28.08
CA GLN A 97 -6.73 12.38 -28.43
C GLN A 97 -5.96 12.53 -29.74
N ARG A 98 -4.88 11.76 -29.95
CA ARG A 98 -4.13 11.80 -31.21
C ARG A 98 -4.96 11.35 -32.41
N GLU A 99 -5.81 10.33 -32.22
CA GLU A 99 -6.74 9.89 -33.28
C GLU A 99 -7.75 10.99 -33.61
N THR A 100 -8.29 11.65 -32.58
CA THR A 100 -9.21 12.77 -32.75
C THR A 100 -8.55 13.93 -33.49
N ASP A 101 -7.33 14.31 -33.12
CA ASP A 101 -6.57 15.36 -33.81
C ASP A 101 -6.32 15.02 -35.28
N THR A 102 -6.05 13.74 -35.58
CA THR A 102 -5.84 13.25 -36.95
C THR A 102 -7.14 13.37 -37.76
N LEU A 103 -8.26 12.92 -37.22
CA LEU A 103 -9.57 13.01 -37.85
C LEU A 103 -10.00 14.46 -38.07
N ASP A 104 -9.69 15.36 -37.13
CA ASP A 104 -9.98 16.79 -37.27
C ASP A 104 -9.19 17.43 -38.42
N LEU A 105 -7.93 17.05 -38.61
CA LEU A 105 -7.13 17.49 -39.75
C LEU A 105 -7.71 16.97 -41.08
N GLU A 106 -8.08 15.70 -41.14
CA GLU A 106 -8.73 15.11 -42.31
C GLU A 106 -10.05 15.82 -42.63
N LEU A 107 -10.89 16.04 -41.62
CA LEU A 107 -12.16 16.74 -41.77
C LEU A 107 -11.97 18.17 -42.30
N ARG A 108 -10.96 18.89 -41.80
CA ARG A 108 -10.61 20.23 -42.32
C ARG A 108 -10.19 20.17 -43.78
N ALA A 109 -9.35 19.21 -44.15
CA ALA A 109 -8.92 19.03 -45.54
C ALA A 109 -10.09 18.73 -46.48
N TRP A 110 -11.02 17.85 -46.06
CA TRP A 110 -12.23 17.55 -46.82
C TRP A 110 -13.15 18.76 -46.94
N LYS A 111 -13.37 19.51 -45.85
CA LYS A 111 -14.16 20.75 -45.89
C LYS A 111 -13.58 21.76 -46.88
N GLN A 112 -12.25 21.94 -46.87
CA GLN A 112 -11.57 22.84 -47.81
C GLN A 112 -11.77 22.40 -49.27
N ARG A 113 -11.59 21.11 -49.57
CA ARG A 113 -11.83 20.60 -50.94
C ARG A 113 -13.26 20.86 -51.40
N CYS A 114 -14.23 20.66 -50.52
CA CYS A 114 -15.63 20.95 -50.83
C CYS A 114 -15.89 22.44 -51.06
N THR A 115 -15.24 23.34 -50.33
CA THR A 115 -15.37 24.78 -50.58
C THR A 115 -14.73 25.18 -51.90
N ASP A 116 -13.55 24.63 -52.22
CA ASP A 116 -12.84 24.94 -53.46
C ASP A 116 -13.66 24.49 -54.69
N LEU A 117 -14.23 23.28 -54.64
CA LEU A 117 -15.10 22.77 -55.70
C LEU A 117 -16.36 23.63 -55.91
N LYS A 118 -16.98 24.12 -54.84
CA LYS A 118 -18.15 25.01 -54.94
C LYS A 118 -17.80 26.34 -55.60
N LEU A 119 -16.68 26.94 -55.19
CA LEU A 119 -16.18 28.17 -55.80
C LEU A 119 -15.93 27.98 -57.31
N TYR A 120 -15.34 26.83 -57.69
CA TYR A 120 -15.12 26.49 -59.09
C TYR A 120 -16.43 26.45 -59.90
N THR A 121 -17.46 25.75 -59.43
CA THR A 121 -18.76 25.67 -60.13
C THR A 121 -19.49 27.01 -60.22
N ASP A 122 -19.34 27.87 -59.20
CA ASP A 122 -19.92 29.21 -59.19
C ASP A 122 -19.21 30.14 -60.20
N THR A 123 -17.89 29.96 -60.36
CA THR A 123 -17.12 30.70 -61.38
C THR A 123 -17.43 30.25 -62.80
N GLU A 124 -17.57 28.94 -63.05
CA GLU A 124 -17.91 28.42 -64.39
C GLU A 124 -19.31 28.86 -64.84
N SER A 125 -20.31 28.84 -63.95
CA SER A 125 -21.66 29.35 -64.23
C SER A 125 -21.69 30.85 -64.55
N THR A 126 -20.73 31.62 -64.04
CA THR A 126 -20.62 33.06 -64.31
C THR A 126 -19.94 33.34 -65.66
N THR A 127 -19.04 32.47 -66.11
CA THR A 127 -18.39 32.57 -67.44
C THR A 127 -19.31 32.16 -68.58
N ASP A 128 -20.16 31.13 -68.42
CA ASP A 128 -21.14 30.74 -69.45
C ASP A 128 -22.28 31.75 -69.63
N MET A 129 -22.50 32.66 -68.67
CA MET A 129 -23.46 33.77 -68.80
C MET A 129 -22.90 35.02 -69.51
N LYS A 130 -21.64 35.02 -69.94
CA LYS A 130 -20.96 36.17 -70.57
C LYS A 130 -20.63 35.99 -72.07
N VAL A 131 -21.17 34.96 -72.73
CA VAL A 131 -21.04 34.75 -74.18
C VAL A 131 -22.23 35.33 -74.94
#